data_AF-A0AAU8S086-F1
#
_entry.id   AF-A0AAU8S086-F1
#
_cell.length_a   1.000
_cell.length_b   1.000
_cell.length_c   1.000
_cell.angle_alpha   90.00
_cell.angle_beta   90.00
_cell.angle_gamma   90.00
#
_symmetry.space_group_name_H-M   'P 1'
#
loop_
_entity.id
_entity.type
_entity.pdbx_description
1 polymer ?
#
loop_
_entity_poly.entity_id
_entity_poly.type
_entity_poly.pdbx_seq_one_letter_code
_entity_poly.pdbx_strand_id
1 'polypeptide(L)'
;MIKHCLTGLALACILPLAVADDYTPAYGQCMDKASSTVAMSECIQAETHVQDQRLNRVYKQLMGKLDAGQQKSLRDVQRKWLAYRDGNCQFHVQISGGTMAQLEGGSCMMDMTRDRAAELERVLSPGQ
;
A
#
# COMPACT_ATOMS: atom_id res chain seq x y z
N MET A 1 51.25 -28.43 22.38
CA MET A 1 51.07 -28.20 20.93
C MET A 1 49.58 -27.99 20.67
N ILE A 2 49.14 -26.73 20.66
CA ILE A 2 47.72 -26.36 20.59
C ILE A 2 47.35 -26.17 19.12
N LYS A 3 46.60 -27.12 18.54
CA LYS A 3 46.02 -27.02 17.20
C LYS A 3 44.73 -26.21 17.29
N HIS A 4 44.81 -24.93 16.96
CA HIS A 4 43.64 -24.08 16.77
C HIS A 4 43.02 -24.42 15.42
N CYS A 5 41.88 -25.13 15.45
CA CYS A 5 41.05 -25.32 14.28
C CYS A 5 40.34 -23.99 14.01
N LEU A 6 40.70 -23.31 12.92
CA LEU A 6 40.10 -22.05 12.51
C LEU A 6 38.58 -22.21 12.36
N THR A 7 37.83 -21.53 13.23
CA THR A 7 36.39 -21.30 13.04
C THR A 7 36.21 -20.37 11.85
N GLY A 8 35.75 -20.91 10.72
CA GLY A 8 35.35 -20.13 9.55
C GLY A 8 34.16 -19.24 9.91
N LEU A 9 34.36 -17.93 9.86
CA LEU A 9 33.30 -16.94 10.01
C LEU A 9 32.48 -16.95 8.70
N ALA A 10 31.36 -17.67 8.67
CA ALA A 10 30.40 -17.58 7.58
C ALA A 10 29.77 -16.18 7.59
N LEU A 11 30.20 -15.30 6.69
CA LEU A 11 29.58 -14.01 6.45
C LEU A 11 28.22 -14.26 5.78
N ALA A 12 27.15 -14.33 6.58
CA ALA A 12 25.80 -14.32 6.07
C ALA A 12 25.54 -12.94 5.43
N CYS A 13 25.56 -12.87 4.09
CA CYS A 13 25.02 -11.73 3.36
C CYS A 13 23.52 -11.64 3.67
N ILE A 14 23.16 -10.82 4.64
CA ILE A 14 21.79 -10.33 4.80
C ILE A 14 21.58 -9.39 3.62
N LEU A 15 21.10 -9.91 2.49
CA LEU A 15 20.57 -9.06 1.43
C LEU A 15 19.40 -8.28 2.05
N PRO A 16 19.43 -6.94 2.09
CA PRO A 16 18.23 -6.21 2.42
C PRO A 16 17.19 -6.59 1.36
N LEU A 17 16.12 -7.26 1.78
CA LEU A 17 14.89 -7.30 1.02
C LEU A 17 14.46 -5.84 0.91
N ALA A 18 14.82 -5.19 -0.19
CA ALA A 18 14.15 -3.97 -0.60
C ALA A 18 12.70 -4.37 -0.82
N VAL A 19 11.85 -4.10 0.18
CA VAL A 19 10.41 -4.05 -0.01
C VAL A 19 10.22 -2.95 -1.04
N ALA A 20 10.05 -3.32 -2.30
CA ALA A 20 9.65 -2.36 -3.31
C ALA A 20 8.31 -1.80 -2.84
N ASP A 21 8.26 -0.49 -2.61
CA ASP A 21 6.97 0.17 -2.41
C ASP A 21 6.14 -0.07 -3.67
N ASP A 22 4.95 -0.66 -3.49
CA ASP A 22 4.03 -1.09 -4.55
C ASP A 22 3.40 0.08 -5.35
N TYR A 23 4.03 1.26 -5.33
CA TYR A 23 3.66 2.43 -6.10
C TYR A 23 4.23 2.38 -7.52
N THR A 24 3.65 3.14 -8.43
CA THR A 24 4.20 3.24 -9.78
C THR A 24 5.52 4.02 -9.82
N PRO A 25 6.44 3.70 -10.75
CA PRO A 25 7.60 4.55 -11.01
C PRO A 25 7.22 6.00 -11.38
N ALA A 26 6.03 6.21 -11.95
CA ALA A 26 5.51 7.53 -12.29
C ALA A 26 5.23 8.37 -11.04
N TYR A 27 4.77 7.76 -9.94
CA TYR A 27 4.63 8.43 -8.65
C TYR A 27 5.97 8.94 -8.13
N GLY A 28 7.00 8.08 -8.10
CA GLY A 28 8.35 8.47 -7.67
C GLY A 28 8.90 9.64 -8.50
N GLN A 29 8.83 9.53 -9.84
CA GLN A 29 9.26 10.60 -10.75
C GLN A 29 8.46 11.90 -10.60
N CYS A 30 7.18 11.82 -10.23
CA CYS A 30 6.34 12.97 -9.96
C CYS A 30 6.79 13.66 -8.66
N MET A 31 6.97 12.88 -7.59
CA MET A 31 7.41 13.38 -6.29
C MET A 31 8.80 14.05 -6.37
N ASP A 32 9.74 13.47 -7.13
CA ASP A 32 11.07 14.04 -7.35
C ASP A 32 11.03 15.43 -8.03
N LYS A 33 9.99 15.71 -8.82
CA LYS A 33 9.80 16.97 -9.55
C LYS A 33 8.89 17.95 -8.81
N ALA A 34 8.14 17.49 -7.81
CA ALA A 34 7.17 18.31 -7.12
C ALA A 34 7.86 19.40 -6.29
N SER A 35 7.60 20.66 -6.63
CA SER A 35 8.21 21.83 -5.97
C SER A 35 7.27 22.58 -5.02
N SER A 36 6.06 22.06 -4.80
CA SER A 36 5.05 22.66 -3.93
C SER A 36 4.15 21.60 -3.32
N THR A 37 3.46 21.93 -2.23
CA THR A 37 2.48 21.03 -1.61
C THR A 37 1.31 20.71 -2.55
N VAL A 38 0.96 21.61 -3.47
CA VAL A 38 -0.05 21.37 -4.50
C VAL A 38 0.46 20.31 -5.48
N ALA A 39 1.68 20.46 -5.99
CA ALA A 39 2.28 19.48 -6.90
C ALA A 39 2.42 18.10 -6.25
N MET A 40 2.82 18.03 -4.98
CA MET A 40 2.87 16.77 -4.24
C MET A 40 1.47 16.14 -4.11
N SER A 41 0.44 16.94 -3.84
CA SER A 41 -0.94 16.46 -3.74
C SER A 41 -1.45 15.91 -5.08
N GLU A 42 -1.06 16.51 -6.21
CA GLU A 42 -1.37 15.99 -7.55
C GLU A 42 -0.72 14.63 -7.80
N CYS A 43 0.55 14.45 -7.40
CA CYS A 43 1.24 13.16 -7.48
C CYS A 43 0.52 12.07 -6.67
N ILE A 44 0.14 12.39 -5.42
CA ILE A 44 -0.57 11.49 -4.52
C ILE A 44 -1.95 11.12 -5.09
N GLN A 45 -2.69 12.10 -5.62
CA GLN A 45 -4.01 11.83 -6.22
C GLN A 45 -3.90 10.94 -7.47
N ALA A 46 -2.92 11.20 -8.33
CA ALA A 46 -2.69 10.37 -9.52
C ALA A 46 -2.35 8.92 -9.14
N GLU A 47 -1.47 8.72 -8.16
CA GLU A 47 -1.12 7.38 -7.69
C GLU A 47 -2.29 6.70 -6.98
N THR A 48 -3.05 7.43 -6.16
CA THR A 48 -4.27 6.90 -5.52
C THR A 48 -5.26 6.37 -6.56
N HIS A 49 -5.43 7.07 -7.68
CA HIS A 49 -6.31 6.61 -8.76
C HIS A 49 -5.79 5.31 -9.41
N VAL A 50 -4.47 5.17 -9.61
CA VAL A 50 -3.88 3.90 -10.11
C VAL A 50 -4.13 2.76 -9.12
N GLN A 51 -3.89 2.99 -7.83
CA GLN A 51 -4.11 1.98 -6.80
C GLN A 51 -5.59 1.63 -6.63
N ASP A 52 -6.51 2.58 -6.79
CA ASP A 52 -7.95 2.30 -6.77
C ASP A 52 -8.38 1.45 -7.98
N GLN A 53 -7.82 1.71 -9.16
CA GLN A 53 -8.05 0.85 -10.33
C GLN A 53 -7.52 -0.57 -10.11
N ARG A 54 -6.33 -0.72 -9.49
CA ARG A 54 -5.77 -2.01 -9.09
C ARG A 54 -6.70 -2.72 -8.11
N LEU A 55 -7.13 -2.03 -7.05
CA LEU A 55 -8.06 -2.53 -6.04
C LEU A 55 -9.38 -3.02 -6.67
N ASN A 56 -10.00 -2.20 -7.53
CA ASN A 56 -11.27 -2.56 -8.17
C ASN A 56 -11.12 -3.74 -9.13
N ARG A 57 -9.97 -3.89 -9.79
CA ARG A 57 -9.68 -5.04 -10.65
C ARG A 57 -9.64 -6.33 -9.85
N VAL A 58 -8.83 -6.38 -8.79
CA VAL A 58 -8.70 -7.59 -7.96
C VAL A 58 -10.00 -7.90 -7.22
N TYR A 59 -10.72 -6.87 -6.75
CA TYR A 59 -12.05 -7.04 -6.16
C TYR A 59 -13.01 -7.74 -7.12
N LYS A 60 -13.09 -7.29 -8.39
CA LYS A 60 -13.95 -7.94 -9.41
C LYS A 60 -13.53 -9.38 -9.71
N GLN A 61 -12.22 -9.64 -9.76
CA GLN A 61 -11.70 -10.99 -9.97
C GLN A 61 -12.08 -11.93 -8.82
N LEU A 62 -11.94 -11.48 -7.56
CA LEU A 62 -12.39 -12.24 -6.40
C LEU A 62 -13.89 -12.49 -6.46
N MET A 63 -14.70 -11.45 -6.70
CA MET A 63 -16.15 -11.59 -6.79
C MET A 63 -16.58 -12.65 -7.81
N GLY A 64 -15.86 -12.78 -8.94
CA GLY A 64 -16.10 -13.81 -9.96
C GLY A 64 -15.74 -15.24 -9.56
N LYS A 65 -14.95 -15.45 -8.51
CA LYS A 65 -14.54 -16.78 -8.02
C LYS A 65 -15.29 -17.26 -6.78
N LEU A 66 -15.98 -16.36 -6.09
CA LEU A 66 -16.63 -16.62 -4.80
C LEU A 66 -18.08 -17.08 -4.97
N ASP A 67 -18.55 -17.94 -4.07
CA ASP A 67 -19.97 -18.27 -3.95
C ASP A 67 -20.80 -17.08 -3.43
N ALA A 68 -22.14 -17.18 -3.47
CA ALA A 68 -23.03 -16.08 -3.09
C ALA A 68 -22.85 -15.60 -1.63
N GLY A 69 -22.56 -16.52 -0.70
CA GLY A 69 -22.33 -16.21 0.70
C GLY A 69 -21.00 -15.49 0.89
N GLN A 70 -19.95 -15.98 0.26
CA GLN A 70 -18.62 -15.38 0.25
C GLN A 70 -18.62 -14.01 -0.43
N GLN A 71 -19.32 -13.83 -1.55
CA GLN A 71 -19.51 -12.53 -2.20
C GLN A 71 -20.20 -11.52 -1.28
N LYS A 72 -21.23 -11.95 -0.53
CA LYS A 72 -21.88 -11.11 0.47
C LYS A 72 -20.88 -10.68 1.55
N SER A 73 -20.11 -11.64 2.07
CA SER A 73 -19.07 -11.37 3.06
C SER A 73 -18.03 -10.37 2.52
N LEU A 74 -17.51 -10.57 1.30
CA LEU A 74 -16.54 -9.67 0.67
C LEU A 74 -17.10 -8.25 0.48
N ARG A 75 -18.35 -8.10 0.03
CA ARG A 75 -19.02 -6.78 -0.05
C ARG A 75 -19.11 -6.10 1.30
N ASP A 76 -19.48 -6.83 2.34
CA ASP A 76 -19.67 -6.26 3.68
C ASP A 76 -18.35 -5.82 4.30
N VAL A 77 -17.28 -6.62 4.18
CA VAL A 77 -15.95 -6.22 4.67
C VAL A 77 -15.36 -5.07 3.86
N GLN A 78 -15.59 -5.02 2.53
CA GLN A 78 -15.10 -3.92 1.69
C GLN A 78 -15.77 -2.58 2.07
N ARG A 79 -17.08 -2.58 2.35
CA ARG A 79 -17.79 -1.38 2.81
C ARG A 79 -17.30 -0.90 4.17
N LYS A 80 -17.04 -1.82 5.10
CA LYS A 80 -16.46 -1.49 6.42
C LYS A 80 -15.05 -0.93 6.28
N TRP A 81 -14.25 -1.50 5.38
CA TRP A 81 -12.92 -1.00 5.07
C TRP A 81 -12.97 0.42 4.49
N LEU A 82 -13.89 0.72 3.57
CA LEU A 82 -14.07 2.09 3.05
C LEU A 82 -14.38 3.09 4.17
N ALA A 83 -15.33 2.76 5.05
CA ALA A 83 -15.68 3.61 6.19
C ALA A 83 -14.49 3.82 7.15
N TYR A 84 -13.70 2.77 7.40
CA TYR A 84 -12.50 2.86 8.20
C TYR A 84 -11.43 3.73 7.54
N ARG A 85 -11.15 3.53 6.25
CA ARG A 85 -10.19 4.33 5.48
C ARG A 85 -10.55 5.80 5.52
N ASP A 86 -11.79 6.14 5.19
CA ASP A 86 -12.23 7.52 5.09
C ASP A 86 -12.16 8.20 6.47
N GLY A 87 -12.59 7.51 7.54
CA GLY A 87 -12.47 8.00 8.92
C GLY A 87 -11.04 8.14 9.41
N ASN A 88 -10.19 7.15 9.12
CA ASN A 88 -8.77 7.18 9.49
C ASN A 88 -8.04 8.32 8.79
N CYS A 89 -8.20 8.46 7.48
CA CYS A 89 -7.52 9.51 6.74
C CYS A 89 -8.05 10.91 7.06
N GLN A 90 -9.33 11.05 7.43
CA GLN A 90 -9.84 12.30 7.99
C GLN A 90 -9.20 12.63 9.35
N PHE A 91 -8.92 11.63 10.18
CA PHE A 91 -8.18 11.83 11.43
C PHE A 91 -6.75 12.32 11.17
N HIS A 92 -6.04 11.76 10.17
CA HIS A 92 -4.72 12.27 9.74
C HIS A 92 -4.77 13.76 9.37
N VAL A 93 -5.80 14.20 8.64
CA VAL A 93 -5.99 15.63 8.34
C VAL A 93 -6.17 16.46 9.62
N GLN A 94 -6.95 15.97 10.58
CA GLN A 94 -7.27 16.69 11.81
C GLN A 94 -6.05 16.90 12.72
N ILE A 95 -5.15 15.92 12.78
CA ILE A 95 -3.99 15.99 13.70
C ILE A 95 -2.78 16.73 13.12
N SER A 96 -2.65 16.80 11.79
CA SER A 96 -1.42 17.30 11.17
C SER A 96 -1.33 18.82 11.07
N GLY A 97 -2.47 19.53 10.98
CA GLY A 97 -2.53 20.99 10.91
C GLY A 97 -1.81 21.61 9.70
N GLY A 98 -1.97 22.93 9.52
CA GLY A 98 -1.31 23.69 8.46
C GLY A 98 -1.58 23.19 7.04
N THR A 99 -0.68 23.52 6.11
CA THR A 99 -0.79 23.12 4.69
C THR A 99 -0.41 21.66 4.44
N MET A 100 0.25 21.00 5.39
CA MET A 100 0.61 19.58 5.31
C MET A 100 -0.57 18.65 5.60
N ALA A 101 -1.60 19.11 6.31
CA ALA A 101 -2.76 18.29 6.64
C ALA A 101 -3.40 17.58 5.44
N GLN A 102 -3.47 18.27 4.29
CA GLN A 102 -4.03 17.68 3.06
C GLN A 102 -3.10 16.63 2.45
N LEU A 103 -1.78 16.80 2.57
CA LEU A 103 -0.82 15.80 2.12
C LEU A 103 -0.87 14.55 2.99
N GLU A 104 -0.96 14.71 4.31
CA GLU A 104 -1.07 13.58 5.25
C GLU A 104 -2.37 12.78 5.03
N GLY A 105 -3.50 13.47 4.85
CA GLY A 105 -4.75 12.81 4.50
C GLY A 105 -4.70 12.11 3.14
N GLY A 106 -4.11 12.76 2.13
CA GLY A 106 -3.94 12.20 0.79
C GLY A 106 -3.05 10.95 0.79
N SER A 107 -1.88 11.03 1.43
CA SER A 107 -0.95 9.89 1.56
C SER A 107 -1.62 8.72 2.28
N CYS A 108 -2.38 8.98 3.35
CA CYS A 108 -3.17 7.93 4.02
C CYS A 108 -4.13 7.23 3.04
N MET A 109 -4.87 8.00 2.22
CA MET A 109 -5.81 7.44 1.25
C MET A 109 -5.10 6.57 0.20
N MET A 110 -3.96 7.04 -0.29
CA MET A 110 -3.11 6.34 -1.25
C MET A 110 -2.60 5.01 -0.67
N ASP A 111 -1.99 5.05 0.50
CA ASP A 111 -1.33 3.93 1.16
C ASP A 111 -2.33 2.84 1.52
N MET A 112 -3.44 3.22 2.15
CA MET A 112 -4.48 2.26 2.51
C MET A 112 -5.09 1.60 1.27
N THR A 113 -5.25 2.35 0.18
CA THR A 113 -5.80 1.80 -1.08
C THR A 113 -4.82 0.82 -1.74
N ARG A 114 -3.52 1.14 -1.76
CA ARG A 114 -2.45 0.23 -2.18
C ARG A 114 -2.46 -1.05 -1.36
N ASP A 115 -2.47 -0.91 -0.04
CA ASP A 115 -2.38 -2.05 0.89
C ASP A 115 -3.59 -2.98 0.76
N ARG A 116 -4.78 -2.39 0.57
CA ARG A 116 -6.01 -3.17 0.34
C ARG A 116 -5.97 -3.91 -0.99
N ALA A 117 -5.42 -3.29 -2.04
CA ALA A 117 -5.23 -3.98 -3.31
C ALA A 117 -4.31 -5.20 -3.13
N ALA A 118 -3.16 -5.02 -2.49
CA ALA A 118 -2.21 -6.10 -2.20
C ALA A 118 -2.82 -7.19 -1.31
N GLU A 119 -3.63 -6.82 -0.32
CA GLU A 119 -4.38 -7.77 0.52
C GLU A 119 -5.31 -8.66 -0.31
N LEU A 120 -6.13 -8.05 -1.18
CA LEU A 120 -7.05 -8.81 -2.02
C LEU A 120 -6.31 -9.67 -3.06
N GLU A 121 -5.13 -9.24 -3.52
CA GLU A 121 -4.29 -10.04 -4.44
C GLU A 121 -3.76 -11.31 -3.75
N ARG A 122 -3.31 -11.19 -2.50
CA ARG A 122 -2.92 -12.36 -1.68
C ARG A 122 -4.08 -13.32 -1.43
N VAL A 123 -5.31 -12.80 -1.26
CA VAL A 123 -6.51 -13.64 -1.16
C VAL A 123 -6.82 -14.33 -2.49
N LEU A 124 -6.63 -13.64 -3.63
CA LEU A 124 -6.90 -14.17 -4.96
C LEU A 124 -5.92 -15.29 -5.37
N SER A 125 -4.67 -15.20 -4.90
CA SER A 125 -3.59 -16.16 -5.18
C SER A 125 -2.78 -16.45 -3.91
N PRO A 126 -3.28 -17.32 -3.00
CA PRO A 126 -2.56 -17.67 -1.78
C PRO A 126 -1.24 -18.40 -2.09
N GLY A 127 -0.12 -17.91 -1.56
CA GLY A 127 1.19 -18.57 -1.66
C GLY A 127 2.20 -17.96 -2.63
N GLN A 128 2.00 -16.70 -3.06
CA GLN A 128 3.08 -15.86 -3.60
C GLN A 128 3.91 -15.23 -2.48
#